data_AF-A0A7V2HH87-F1
#
_entry.id   AF-A0A7V2HH87-F1
#
_cell.length_a   1.000
_cell.length_b   1.000
_cell.length_c   1.000
_cell.angle_alpha   90.00
_cell.angle_beta   90.00
_cell.angle_gamma   90.00
#
_symmetry.space_group_name_H-M   'P 1'
#
loop_
_entity.id
_entity.type
_entity.pdbx_description
1 polymer ?
#
loop_
_entity_poly.entity_id
_entity_poly.type
_entity_poly.pdbx_seq_one_letter_code
_entity_poly.pdbx_strand_id
1 'polypeptide(L)'
;MDRRMFLLSGAGAAAAPASVWQAGLVAHLLPTASHERILLKASFTRRVDSPSLRIGRRVVAGMPSDTQGEFWQFDAPGLSPGQTYTLELFDGRKRALCDPWTVKTFPAPGEAARHFRILIYTCAGGDERLRTPAGVANFLPLATRQRLLDRALSFAPDAIVANGDHIYWDLRQTGAPPRYPDEIIASIGRFNRTLPVLGTPNEDVLKRVCDQQIGKLYGVRFRSTPVFFLQDDHDYFENDDANDRMVTYPPDHFMLQLGRATRRLFFPEFLPDAERPAGLPGASAPDRPPATGESFGTIRFGNLAEVALFDCRRYLSLAGPNAWIVPPEVEDWLKARAGDTRVSHFVNLSSMPPVFSAGKWGDWYPDILGPDGKLTTRIQKPYYQSGWLKQHDRLMQALSGCRERIPVWISGDMHAHGEARLLRGGETDFSRNPVNVFLSGALGTGNGWPSGGRRTRPYPSKTIEVEERLPALEENGFLLVDFTAGQITIRFFRWLPSRGQEAIDTLEPFRTTELKRA
;
A
#
# COMPACT_ATOMS: atom_id res chain seq x y z
N MET A 1 53.92 -44.58 34.19
CA MET A 1 52.45 -44.73 34.23
C MET A 1 51.85 -43.47 33.66
N ASP A 2 51.13 -43.65 32.56
CA ASP A 2 50.74 -42.66 31.56
C ASP A 2 49.39 -41.99 31.92
N ARG A 3 49.28 -40.68 31.70
CA ARG A 3 48.03 -39.89 31.84
C ARG A 3 47.82 -39.09 30.56
N ARG A 4 47.38 -39.78 29.51
CA ARG A 4 46.77 -39.17 28.32
C ARG A 4 45.26 -39.10 28.51
N MET A 5 44.75 -37.91 28.81
CA MET A 5 43.37 -37.53 28.49
C MET A 5 43.26 -36.01 28.39
N PHE A 6 42.49 -35.56 27.39
CA PHE A 6 42.12 -34.18 27.04
C PHE A 6 43.12 -33.33 26.23
N LEU A 7 42.88 -33.30 24.92
CA LEU A 7 42.59 -32.07 24.15
C LEU A 7 42.13 -32.48 22.73
N LEU A 8 40.83 -32.66 22.57
CA LEU A 8 40.13 -32.56 21.28
C LEU A 8 39.42 -31.21 21.29
N SER A 9 39.98 -30.22 20.60
CA SER A 9 39.24 -29.03 20.18
C SER A 9 39.30 -28.95 18.66
N GLY A 10 38.17 -29.28 18.04
CA GLY A 10 37.94 -29.06 16.62
C GLY A 10 37.95 -27.56 16.35
N ALA A 11 38.79 -27.15 15.39
CA ALA A 11 38.69 -25.84 14.77
C ALA A 11 37.31 -25.75 14.10
N GLY A 12 36.44 -24.90 14.65
CA GLY A 12 35.18 -24.55 14.02
C GLY A 12 35.47 -23.86 12.69
N ALA A 13 34.98 -24.45 11.59
CA ALA A 13 34.92 -23.77 10.32
C ALA A 13 34.01 -22.54 10.48
N ALA A 14 34.60 -21.36 10.41
CA ALA A 14 33.86 -20.12 10.36
C ALA A 14 32.91 -20.18 9.14
N ALA A 15 31.60 -20.06 9.39
CA ALA A 15 30.63 -19.93 8.32
C ALA A 15 31.00 -18.69 7.49
N ALA A 16 31.19 -18.87 6.18
CA ALA A 16 31.42 -17.77 5.28
C ALA A 16 30.24 -16.78 5.40
N PRO A 17 30.49 -15.46 5.42
CA PRO A 17 29.40 -14.48 5.43
C PRO A 17 28.50 -14.74 4.22
N ALA A 18 27.18 -14.75 4.44
CA ALA A 18 26.21 -14.87 3.36
C ALA A 18 26.54 -13.82 2.29
N SER A 19 26.74 -14.27 1.05
CA SER A 19 27.06 -13.37 -0.07
C SER A 19 25.95 -12.33 -0.23
N VAL A 20 26.31 -11.05 -0.24
CA VAL A 20 25.37 -9.96 -0.53
C VAL A 20 24.88 -10.12 -1.98
N TRP A 21 23.57 -10.23 -2.16
CA TRP A 21 22.93 -10.33 -3.48
C TRP A 21 23.30 -9.12 -4.35
N GLN A 22 23.77 -9.36 -5.56
CA GLN A 22 24.26 -8.32 -6.48
C GLN A 22 23.14 -7.83 -7.40
N ALA A 23 22.79 -6.55 -7.27
CA ALA A 23 21.76 -5.91 -8.08
C ALA A 23 22.16 -5.69 -9.55
N GLY A 24 23.47 -5.65 -9.85
CA GLY A 24 23.96 -5.38 -11.20
C GLY A 24 23.35 -4.10 -11.77
N LEU A 25 22.61 -4.20 -12.88
CA LEU A 25 21.95 -3.06 -13.53
C LEU A 25 20.53 -2.79 -13.00
N VAL A 26 19.97 -3.66 -12.17
CA VAL A 26 18.60 -3.53 -11.66
C VAL A 26 18.55 -2.41 -10.62
N ALA A 27 17.76 -1.37 -10.90
CA ALA A 27 17.52 -0.27 -9.98
C ALA A 27 16.39 -0.61 -9.00
N HIS A 28 15.30 -1.19 -9.51
CA HIS A 28 14.19 -1.66 -8.68
C HIS A 28 13.56 -2.95 -9.22
N LEU A 29 13.00 -3.75 -8.32
CA LEU A 29 12.47 -5.08 -8.59
C LEU A 29 11.31 -5.44 -7.66
N LEU A 30 10.08 -5.34 -8.15
CA LEU A 30 8.86 -5.59 -7.38
C LEU A 30 8.02 -6.70 -8.02
N PRO A 31 7.93 -7.88 -7.39
CA PRO A 31 7.03 -8.93 -7.82
C PRO A 31 5.66 -8.79 -7.17
N THR A 32 4.61 -9.24 -7.85
CA THR A 32 3.36 -9.68 -7.23
C THR A 32 3.08 -11.13 -7.64
N ALA A 33 2.26 -11.83 -6.86
CA ALA A 33 1.97 -13.24 -7.08
C ALA A 33 0.52 -13.57 -6.76
N SER A 34 -0.01 -14.55 -7.46
CA SER A 34 -1.20 -15.30 -7.12
C SER A 34 -0.81 -16.77 -6.97
N HIS A 35 -1.79 -17.66 -6.92
CA HIS A 35 -1.54 -19.09 -6.92
C HIS A 35 -0.94 -19.61 -8.23
N GLU A 36 -1.16 -18.93 -9.35
CA GLU A 36 -0.73 -19.43 -10.67
C GLU A 36 -0.05 -18.39 -11.56
N ARG A 37 0.21 -17.19 -11.04
CA ARG A 37 0.75 -16.10 -11.85
C ARG A 37 1.72 -15.26 -11.03
N ILE A 38 2.85 -14.92 -11.62
CA ILE A 38 3.79 -13.92 -11.10
C ILE A 38 3.88 -12.81 -12.14
N LEU A 39 3.73 -11.56 -11.70
CA LEU A 39 4.00 -10.37 -12.50
C LEU A 39 5.12 -9.58 -11.82
N LEU A 40 6.13 -9.21 -12.60
CA LEU A 40 7.31 -8.52 -12.13
C LEU A 40 7.42 -7.16 -12.80
N LYS A 41 7.60 -6.10 -12.01
CA LYS A 41 8.07 -4.78 -12.48
C LYS A 41 9.55 -4.66 -12.20
N ALA A 42 10.32 -4.22 -13.19
CA ALA A 42 11.73 -3.95 -13.05
C ALA A 42 12.10 -2.62 -13.70
N SER A 43 13.03 -1.91 -13.08
CA SER A 43 13.70 -0.77 -13.70
C SER A 43 15.21 -0.97 -13.66
N PHE A 44 15.91 -0.29 -14.55
CA PHE A 44 17.35 -0.40 -14.73
C PHE A 44 18.03 0.95 -14.61
N THR A 45 19.28 0.96 -14.15
CA THR A 45 20.10 2.19 -14.02
C THR A 45 20.47 2.83 -15.36
N ARG A 46 20.15 2.16 -16.45
CA ARG A 46 20.30 2.59 -17.84
C ARG A 46 19.39 1.74 -18.73
N ARG A 47 19.18 2.18 -19.96
CA ARG A 47 18.48 1.40 -21.00
C ARG A 47 19.01 -0.03 -21.11
N VAL A 48 18.07 -0.99 -21.20
CA VAL A 48 18.33 -2.40 -21.49
C VAL A 48 17.51 -2.82 -22.71
N ASP A 49 18.15 -3.44 -23.69
CA ASP A 49 17.46 -3.90 -24.90
C ASP A 49 16.90 -5.31 -24.72
N SER A 50 15.58 -5.45 -24.92
CA SER A 50 14.86 -6.73 -24.96
C SER A 50 15.20 -7.71 -23.82
N PRO A 51 15.09 -7.29 -22.54
CA PRO A 51 15.37 -8.18 -21.43
C PRO A 51 14.38 -9.35 -21.39
N SER A 52 14.79 -10.44 -20.77
CA SER A 52 13.95 -11.61 -20.51
C SER A 52 14.07 -12.09 -19.08
N LEU A 53 12.98 -12.63 -18.55
CA LEU A 53 12.92 -13.28 -17.25
C LEU A 53 12.90 -14.79 -17.45
N ARG A 54 13.85 -15.51 -16.86
CA ARG A 54 13.75 -16.95 -16.70
C ARG A 54 13.11 -17.26 -15.35
N ILE A 55 12.05 -18.06 -15.36
CA ILE A 55 11.32 -18.52 -14.19
C ILE A 55 11.21 -20.05 -14.22
N GLY A 56 12.02 -20.72 -13.39
CA GLY A 56 12.26 -22.15 -13.52
C GLY A 56 12.78 -22.50 -14.92
N ARG A 57 12.03 -23.31 -15.67
CA ARG A 57 12.35 -23.71 -17.07
C ARG A 57 11.77 -22.78 -18.13
N ARG A 58 10.92 -21.83 -17.75
CA ARG A 58 10.22 -20.94 -18.69
C ARG A 58 11.01 -19.66 -18.91
N VAL A 59 10.94 -19.11 -20.11
CA VAL A 59 11.48 -17.79 -20.44
C VAL A 59 10.32 -16.90 -20.84
N VAL A 60 10.27 -15.71 -20.25
CA VAL A 60 9.25 -14.68 -20.46
C VAL A 60 9.94 -13.46 -21.04
N ALA A 61 9.45 -12.99 -22.20
CA ALA A 61 9.94 -11.76 -22.80
C ALA A 61 9.50 -10.54 -21.98
N GLY A 62 10.40 -9.58 -21.81
CA GLY A 62 10.06 -8.30 -21.20
C GLY A 62 9.17 -7.47 -22.12
N MET A 63 8.19 -6.80 -21.53
CA MET A 63 7.38 -5.78 -22.20
C MET A 63 7.82 -4.40 -21.70
N PRO A 64 8.12 -3.43 -22.58
CA PRO A 64 8.53 -2.10 -22.15
C PRO A 64 7.35 -1.37 -21.50
N SER A 65 7.59 -0.71 -20.38
CA SER A 65 6.60 0.11 -19.68
C SER A 65 6.87 1.61 -19.80
N ASP A 66 8.08 2.02 -20.19
CA ASP A 66 8.47 3.39 -20.52
C ASP A 66 8.81 3.56 -22.01
N THR A 67 9.21 4.78 -22.41
CA THR A 67 9.61 5.07 -23.80
C THR A 67 11.12 5.04 -24.04
N GLN A 68 11.93 4.91 -22.98
CA GLN A 68 13.39 4.94 -23.06
C GLN A 68 14.04 3.56 -22.88
N GLY A 69 13.27 2.52 -22.55
CA GLY A 69 13.75 1.16 -22.36
C GLY A 69 14.43 0.94 -21.02
N GLU A 70 14.10 1.75 -20.01
CA GLU A 70 14.62 1.64 -18.64
C GLU A 70 13.66 0.89 -17.73
N PHE A 71 12.37 0.81 -18.10
CA PHE A 71 11.35 0.14 -17.30
C PHE A 71 10.68 -0.98 -18.09
N TRP A 72 10.54 -2.12 -17.43
CA TRP A 72 10.05 -3.34 -18.05
C TRP A 72 9.12 -4.09 -17.10
N GLN A 73 8.19 -4.83 -17.68
CA GLN A 73 7.33 -5.76 -16.96
C GLN A 73 7.43 -7.17 -17.56
N PHE A 74 7.30 -8.19 -16.71
CA PHE A 74 7.37 -9.59 -17.09
C PHE A 74 6.17 -10.33 -16.50
N ASP A 75 5.37 -10.97 -17.36
CA ASP A 75 4.15 -11.64 -16.96
C ASP A 75 4.24 -13.16 -17.16
N ALA A 76 4.14 -13.92 -16.07
CA ALA A 76 4.29 -15.36 -16.04
C ALA A 76 3.02 -16.05 -15.50
N PRO A 77 1.96 -16.24 -16.32
CA PRO A 77 0.75 -16.99 -15.93
C PRO A 77 0.95 -18.51 -16.05
N GLY A 78 0.07 -19.33 -15.48
CA GLY A 78 0.11 -20.79 -15.60
C GLY A 78 1.26 -21.44 -14.81
N LEU A 79 1.59 -20.88 -13.66
CA LEU A 79 2.51 -21.45 -12.67
C LEU A 79 1.74 -22.40 -11.73
N SER A 80 2.47 -23.27 -11.06
CA SER A 80 1.91 -24.20 -10.07
C SER A 80 1.67 -23.47 -8.74
N PRO A 81 0.54 -23.74 -8.05
CA PRO A 81 0.29 -23.22 -6.71
C PRO A 81 1.29 -23.67 -5.66
N GLY A 82 1.53 -22.81 -4.67
CA GLY A 82 2.39 -23.08 -3.51
C GLY A 82 3.87 -23.31 -3.83
N GLN A 83 4.30 -23.06 -5.08
CA GLN A 83 5.61 -23.43 -5.60
C GLN A 83 6.60 -22.26 -5.51
N THR A 84 7.80 -22.55 -5.01
CA THR A 84 8.93 -21.61 -5.08
C THR A 84 9.61 -21.73 -6.43
N TYR A 85 9.79 -20.59 -7.10
CA TYR A 85 10.50 -20.47 -8.36
C TYR A 85 11.79 -19.69 -8.20
N THR A 86 12.86 -20.13 -8.85
CA THR A 86 14.06 -19.32 -9.08
C THR A 86 13.85 -18.42 -10.29
N LEU A 87 14.13 -17.13 -10.13
CA LEU A 87 14.00 -16.07 -11.12
C LEU A 87 15.39 -15.53 -11.48
N GLU A 88 15.62 -15.32 -12.77
CA GLU A 88 16.86 -14.77 -13.32
C GLU A 88 16.55 -13.80 -14.47
N LEU A 89 17.17 -12.62 -14.46
CA LEU A 89 17.00 -11.61 -15.50
C LEU A 89 18.19 -11.59 -16.45
N PHE A 90 17.91 -11.55 -17.75
CA PHE A 90 18.91 -11.50 -18.81
C PHE A 90 18.69 -10.33 -19.75
N ASP A 91 19.77 -9.73 -20.26
CA ASP A 91 19.71 -8.78 -21.37
C ASP A 91 19.47 -9.49 -22.72
N GLY A 92 19.27 -8.74 -23.80
CA GLY A 92 19.12 -9.29 -25.15
C GLY A 92 20.33 -10.09 -25.68
N ARG A 93 21.48 -10.04 -24.99
CA ARG A 93 22.69 -10.85 -25.27
C ARG A 93 22.82 -12.04 -24.33
N LYS A 94 21.77 -12.37 -23.57
CA LYS A 94 21.71 -13.47 -22.60
C LYS A 94 22.72 -13.33 -21.45
N ARG A 95 23.15 -12.11 -21.12
CA ARG A 95 23.98 -11.85 -19.94
C ARG A 95 23.09 -11.57 -18.75
N ALA A 96 23.43 -12.14 -17.59
CA ALA A 96 22.70 -11.89 -16.35
C ALA A 96 22.74 -10.40 -15.99
N LEU A 97 21.59 -9.85 -15.60
CA LEU A 97 21.42 -8.44 -15.23
C LEU A 97 21.62 -8.22 -13.72
N CYS A 98 21.44 -9.28 -12.92
CA CYS A 98 21.59 -9.34 -11.47
C CYS A 98 21.75 -10.81 -11.02
N ASP A 99 21.99 -11.04 -9.73
CA ASP A 99 21.98 -12.37 -9.14
C ASP A 99 20.58 -13.02 -9.16
N PRO A 100 20.47 -14.35 -9.23
CA PRO A 100 19.18 -15.05 -9.10
C PRO A 100 18.52 -14.77 -7.74
N TRP A 101 17.19 -14.85 -7.70
CA TRP A 101 16.42 -14.81 -6.45
C TRP A 101 15.22 -15.75 -6.54
N THR A 102 14.46 -15.88 -5.45
CA THR A 102 13.27 -16.74 -5.43
C THR A 102 12.00 -15.95 -5.14
N VAL A 103 10.88 -16.39 -5.72
CA VAL A 103 9.52 -15.94 -5.41
C VAL A 103 8.62 -17.17 -5.33
N LYS A 104 7.66 -17.16 -4.39
CA LYS A 104 6.71 -18.25 -4.18
C LYS A 104 5.31 -17.85 -4.64
N THR A 105 4.64 -18.72 -5.40
CA THR A 105 3.20 -18.57 -5.70
C THR A 105 2.35 -18.94 -4.47
N PHE A 106 1.16 -18.36 -4.37
CA PHE A 106 0.27 -18.63 -3.24
C PHE A 106 -0.37 -20.03 -3.32
N PRO A 107 -0.90 -20.56 -2.20
CA PRO A 107 -1.69 -21.79 -2.21
C PRO A 107 -2.90 -21.68 -3.14
N ALA A 108 -3.32 -22.81 -3.71
CA ALA A 108 -4.49 -22.84 -4.60
C ALA A 108 -5.77 -22.41 -3.85
N PRO A 109 -6.78 -21.76 -4.45
CA PRO A 109 -7.93 -21.19 -3.73
C PRO A 109 -8.73 -22.16 -2.83
N GLY A 110 -8.66 -23.48 -3.09
CA GLY A 110 -9.27 -24.52 -2.26
C GLY A 110 -8.33 -25.17 -1.23
N GLU A 111 -7.04 -24.82 -1.22
CA GLU A 111 -6.03 -25.40 -0.34
C GLU A 111 -6.16 -24.83 1.09
N ALA A 112 -6.12 -25.74 2.07
CA ALA A 112 -6.18 -25.42 3.49
C ALA A 112 -4.83 -24.93 4.03
N ALA A 113 -4.46 -23.70 3.68
CA ALA A 113 -3.28 -23.04 4.23
C ALA A 113 -3.39 -22.90 5.75
N ARG A 114 -2.31 -23.21 6.48
CA ARG A 114 -2.31 -23.18 7.96
C ARG A 114 -2.05 -21.79 8.53
N HIS A 115 -1.27 -21.01 7.81
CA HIS A 115 -0.78 -19.71 8.26
C HIS A 115 -0.54 -18.80 7.06
N PHE A 116 -0.81 -17.51 7.25
CA PHE A 116 -0.53 -16.46 6.29
C PHE A 116 -0.14 -15.19 7.05
N ARG A 117 0.99 -14.57 6.71
CA ARG A 117 1.46 -13.30 7.28
C ARG A 117 1.52 -12.20 6.23
N ILE A 118 0.89 -11.07 6.55
CA ILE A 118 0.93 -9.86 5.73
C ILE A 118 1.62 -8.72 6.49
N LEU A 119 2.54 -8.05 5.82
CA LEU A 119 3.04 -6.73 6.22
C LEU A 119 2.19 -5.63 5.61
N ILE A 120 1.69 -4.69 6.41
CA ILE A 120 0.84 -3.59 5.93
C ILE A 120 1.35 -2.26 6.49
N TYR A 121 1.47 -1.25 5.62
CA TYR A 121 1.83 0.12 6.00
C TYR A 121 1.26 1.14 4.99
N THR A 122 1.26 2.42 5.34
CA THR A 122 0.85 3.54 4.47
C THR A 122 1.93 4.64 4.44
N CYS A 123 1.75 5.67 3.60
CA CYS A 123 2.46 6.95 3.68
C CYS A 123 3.99 6.80 3.72
N ALA A 124 4.51 5.97 2.81
CA ALA A 124 5.94 5.67 2.72
C ALA A 124 6.70 6.66 1.84
N GLY A 125 5.97 7.43 1.02
CA GLY A 125 6.51 8.41 0.09
C GLY A 125 7.18 9.60 0.76
N GLY A 126 7.51 10.60 -0.05
CA GLY A 126 8.11 11.85 0.38
C GLY A 126 9.54 12.00 -0.07
N ASP A 127 9.83 13.12 -0.74
CA ASP A 127 11.19 13.48 -1.12
C ASP A 127 11.94 13.96 0.12
N GLU A 128 13.00 13.23 0.48
CA GLU A 128 13.78 13.46 1.69
C GLU A 128 14.55 14.79 1.68
N ARG A 129 14.55 15.54 0.56
CA ARG A 129 15.18 16.87 0.47
C ARG A 129 14.22 17.97 0.92
N LEU A 130 12.91 17.67 1.02
CA LEU A 130 11.90 18.65 1.42
C LEU A 130 11.98 18.94 2.92
N ARG A 131 12.06 20.23 3.24
CA ARG A 131 12.22 20.75 4.59
C ARG A 131 11.19 21.84 4.86
N THR A 132 10.81 22.02 6.12
CA THR A 132 10.09 23.21 6.57
C THR A 132 10.99 24.44 6.46
N PRO A 133 10.44 25.68 6.50
CA PRO A 133 11.26 26.89 6.59
C PRO A 133 12.23 26.92 7.78
N ALA A 134 11.92 26.17 8.85
CA ALA A 134 12.80 26.02 10.01
C ALA A 134 13.88 24.93 9.83
N GLY A 135 14.00 24.33 8.65
CA GLY A 135 15.00 23.30 8.34
C GLY A 135 14.64 21.89 8.84
N VAL A 136 13.40 21.66 9.29
CA VAL A 136 12.95 20.34 9.76
C VAL A 136 12.54 19.46 8.58
N ALA A 137 12.90 18.19 8.58
CA ALA A 137 12.50 17.25 7.52
C ALA A 137 10.98 17.06 7.46
N ASN A 138 10.38 17.30 6.30
CA ASN A 138 8.95 17.04 6.08
C ASN A 138 8.67 15.53 6.11
N PHE A 139 9.59 14.76 5.54
CA PHE A 139 9.56 13.31 5.44
C PHE A 139 10.81 12.69 6.04
N LEU A 140 10.72 11.46 6.53
CA LEU A 140 11.87 10.75 7.05
C LEU A 140 12.95 10.53 5.97
N PRO A 141 14.24 10.56 6.34
CA PRO A 141 15.31 10.18 5.43
C PRO A 141 15.07 8.81 4.82
N LEU A 142 15.49 8.64 3.56
CA LEU A 142 15.35 7.41 2.82
C LEU A 142 15.97 6.23 3.58
N ALA A 143 17.19 6.39 4.10
CA ALA A 143 17.88 5.37 4.88
C ALA A 143 17.08 4.92 6.12
N THR A 144 16.37 5.84 6.78
CA THR A 144 15.53 5.52 7.94
C THR A 144 14.29 4.70 7.53
N ARG A 145 13.61 5.11 6.46
CA ARG A 145 12.46 4.36 5.92
C ARG A 145 12.86 2.97 5.45
N GLN A 146 14.01 2.87 4.77
CA GLN A 146 14.61 1.62 4.36
C GLN A 146 14.90 0.70 5.55
N ARG A 147 15.46 1.23 6.64
CA ARG A 147 15.72 0.46 7.87
C ARG A 147 14.43 -0.05 8.52
N LEU A 148 13.36 0.75 8.53
CA LEU A 148 12.03 0.31 8.99
C LEU A 148 11.50 -0.85 8.13
N LEU A 149 11.66 -0.76 6.80
CA LEU A 149 11.29 -1.82 5.88
C LEU A 149 12.13 -3.09 6.08
N ASP A 150 13.45 -2.94 6.24
CA ASP A 150 14.36 -4.07 6.48
C ASP A 150 14.01 -4.77 7.81
N ARG A 151 13.65 -4.00 8.85
CA ARG A 151 13.10 -4.56 10.08
C ARG A 151 11.77 -5.28 9.84
N ALA A 152 10.84 -4.68 9.12
CA ALA A 152 9.56 -5.31 8.81
C ALA A 152 9.71 -6.63 8.05
N LEU A 153 10.64 -6.67 7.08
CA LEU A 153 10.99 -7.85 6.29
C LEU A 153 11.69 -8.94 7.12
N SER A 154 12.39 -8.57 8.20
CA SER A 154 13.02 -9.55 9.11
C SER A 154 12.01 -10.50 9.76
N PHE A 155 10.72 -10.14 9.78
CA PHE A 155 9.63 -11.00 10.25
C PHE A 155 9.08 -11.94 9.18
N ALA A 156 9.71 -12.00 7.99
CA ALA A 156 9.39 -12.91 6.89
C ALA A 156 7.90 -12.94 6.52
N PRO A 157 7.29 -11.80 6.11
CA PRO A 157 5.92 -11.80 5.62
C PRO A 157 5.80 -12.59 4.31
N ASP A 158 4.66 -13.25 4.12
CA ASP A 158 4.31 -13.95 2.87
C ASP A 158 3.88 -12.96 1.77
N ALA A 159 3.32 -11.81 2.17
CA ALA A 159 2.90 -10.74 1.28
C ALA A 159 3.06 -9.36 1.94
N ILE A 160 3.17 -8.32 1.11
CA ILE A 160 3.27 -6.92 1.55
C ILE A 160 2.14 -6.12 0.89
N VAL A 161 1.44 -5.31 1.68
CA VAL A 161 0.52 -4.29 1.17
C VAL A 161 1.07 -2.92 1.50
N ALA A 162 1.43 -2.18 0.46
CA ALA A 162 1.82 -0.78 0.53
C ALA A 162 0.57 0.04 0.22
N ASN A 163 -0.01 0.69 1.24
CA ASN A 163 -1.37 1.20 1.21
C ASN A 163 -1.45 2.71 0.94
N GLY A 164 -1.07 3.14 -0.27
CA GLY A 164 -1.22 4.53 -0.68
C GLY A 164 -0.16 5.48 -0.13
N ASP A 165 -0.17 6.69 -0.69
CA ASP A 165 0.76 7.77 -0.39
C ASP A 165 2.23 7.37 -0.59
N HIS A 166 2.50 6.80 -1.77
CA HIS A 166 3.85 6.46 -2.21
C HIS A 166 4.58 7.66 -2.80
N ILE A 167 3.84 8.67 -3.23
CA ILE A 167 4.34 9.95 -3.74
C ILE A 167 3.79 11.08 -2.86
N TYR A 168 4.62 12.08 -2.56
CA TYR A 168 4.20 13.38 -2.04
C TYR A 168 4.81 14.48 -2.91
N TRP A 169 4.19 14.72 -4.06
CA TRP A 169 4.63 15.71 -5.04
C TRP A 169 3.43 16.41 -5.67
N ASP A 170 2.69 17.13 -4.83
CA ASP A 170 1.49 17.85 -5.21
C ASP A 170 1.78 18.96 -6.21
N LEU A 171 0.94 19.09 -7.24
CA LEU A 171 1.10 20.10 -8.29
C LEU A 171 0.24 21.34 -8.04
N ARG A 172 -0.86 21.15 -7.33
CA ARG A 172 -1.83 22.14 -6.89
C ARG A 172 -2.21 21.82 -5.44
N GLN A 173 -2.78 22.81 -4.78
CA GLN A 173 -3.42 22.67 -3.47
C GLN A 173 -4.35 23.86 -3.31
N THR A 174 -5.25 23.79 -2.34
CA THR A 174 -6.11 24.93 -2.06
C THR A 174 -5.32 26.14 -1.55
N GLY A 175 -5.69 27.33 -2.00
CA GLY A 175 -5.02 28.59 -1.65
C GLY A 175 -3.94 29.01 -2.65
N ALA A 176 -2.80 28.31 -2.69
CA ALA A 176 -1.70 28.57 -3.62
C ALA A 176 -0.94 27.28 -3.93
N PRO A 177 -0.42 27.06 -5.17
CA PRO A 177 0.32 25.85 -5.50
C PRO A 177 1.49 25.55 -4.54
N PRO A 178 1.83 24.28 -4.30
CA PRO A 178 2.98 23.91 -3.48
C PRO A 178 4.25 24.59 -4.00
N ARG A 179 5.01 25.20 -3.08
CA ARG A 179 6.30 25.83 -3.40
C ARG A 179 7.43 24.88 -3.03
N TYR A 180 8.02 24.31 -4.06
CA TYR A 180 9.26 23.54 -3.94
C TYR A 180 10.47 24.46 -4.07
N PRO A 181 11.58 24.19 -3.33
CA PRO A 181 12.83 24.92 -3.50
C PRO A 181 13.34 24.88 -4.95
N ASP A 182 13.90 26.00 -5.42
CA ASP A 182 14.31 26.17 -6.81
C ASP A 182 15.39 25.17 -7.21
N GLU A 183 16.30 24.81 -6.31
CA GLU A 183 17.33 23.81 -6.55
C GLU A 183 16.75 22.39 -6.75
N ILE A 184 15.68 22.06 -6.02
CA ILE A 184 14.98 20.78 -6.19
C ILE A 184 14.25 20.78 -7.53
N ILE A 185 13.54 21.87 -7.85
CA ILE A 185 12.88 22.04 -9.14
C ILE A 185 13.87 21.99 -10.31
N ALA A 186 15.06 22.60 -10.18
CA ALA A 186 16.10 22.53 -11.21
C ALA A 186 16.57 21.08 -11.43
N SER A 187 16.62 20.27 -10.37
CA SER A 187 17.00 18.84 -10.46
C SER A 187 15.89 17.93 -10.99
N ILE A 188 14.62 18.26 -10.75
CA ILE A 188 13.46 17.42 -11.09
C ILE A 188 12.80 17.84 -12.41
N GLY A 189 12.74 19.13 -12.70
CA GLY A 189 11.94 19.73 -13.75
C GLY A 189 10.50 20.04 -13.31
N ARG A 190 9.70 20.51 -14.26
CA ARG A 190 8.27 20.84 -14.05
C ARG A 190 7.42 20.09 -15.06
N PHE A 191 6.28 19.58 -14.61
CA PHE A 191 5.30 19.01 -15.51
C PHE A 191 4.67 20.09 -16.39
N ASN A 192 4.53 19.77 -17.67
CA ASN A 192 3.68 20.51 -18.58
C ASN A 192 2.37 19.75 -18.78
N ARG A 193 1.29 20.25 -18.16
CA ARG A 193 -0.03 19.62 -18.17
C ARG A 193 -0.71 19.59 -19.55
N THR A 194 -0.16 20.29 -20.55
CA THR A 194 -0.68 20.26 -21.94
C THR A 194 -0.08 19.13 -22.78
N LEU A 195 0.92 18.42 -22.25
CA LEU A 195 1.58 17.31 -22.91
C LEU A 195 1.18 15.97 -22.27
N PRO A 196 1.14 14.86 -23.03
CA PRO A 196 1.07 13.52 -22.46
C PRO A 196 2.13 13.27 -21.38
N VAL A 197 1.83 12.43 -20.39
CA VAL A 197 2.82 12.06 -19.37
C VAL A 197 3.95 11.22 -19.95
N LEU A 198 3.63 10.15 -20.70
CA LEU A 198 4.62 9.29 -21.33
C LEU A 198 4.99 9.79 -22.73
N GLY A 199 6.23 9.56 -23.16
CA GLY A 199 6.75 9.93 -24.48
C GLY A 199 7.02 11.42 -24.68
N THR A 200 7.01 12.21 -23.61
CA THR A 200 7.35 13.64 -23.62
C THR A 200 8.30 13.95 -22.45
N PRO A 201 8.81 15.19 -22.31
CA PRO A 201 9.63 15.57 -21.15
C PRO A 201 8.96 15.33 -19.78
N ASN A 202 7.63 15.20 -19.72
CA ASN A 202 6.93 14.82 -18.49
C ASN A 202 7.34 13.44 -17.98
N GLU A 203 7.73 12.51 -18.85
CA GLU A 203 8.13 11.16 -18.45
C GLU A 203 9.40 11.21 -17.61
N ASP A 204 10.36 12.07 -17.99
CA ASP A 204 11.59 12.28 -17.23
C ASP A 204 11.33 12.94 -15.88
N VAL A 205 10.40 13.90 -15.83
CA VAL A 205 9.98 14.53 -14.57
C VAL A 205 9.34 13.48 -13.66
N LEU A 206 8.41 12.69 -14.19
CA LEU A 206 7.75 11.59 -13.47
C LEU A 206 8.78 10.61 -12.90
N LYS A 207 9.69 10.09 -13.74
CA LYS A 207 10.73 9.16 -13.33
C LYS A 207 11.59 9.75 -12.20
N ARG A 208 12.02 11.00 -12.31
CA ARG A 208 12.83 11.65 -11.26
C ARG A 208 12.07 11.84 -9.95
N VAL A 209 10.79 12.22 -9.99
CA VAL A 209 9.95 12.35 -8.78
C VAL A 209 9.74 10.98 -8.13
N CYS A 210 9.36 9.98 -8.93
CA CYS A 210 9.06 8.64 -8.43
C CYS A 210 10.31 7.89 -7.98
N ASP A 211 11.47 8.09 -8.61
CA ASP A 211 12.70 7.38 -8.23
C ASP A 211 13.14 7.73 -6.81
N GLN A 212 13.03 8.98 -6.37
CA GLN A 212 13.37 9.37 -5.00
C GLN A 212 12.46 8.75 -3.92
N GLN A 213 11.26 8.32 -4.30
CA GLN A 213 10.19 7.96 -3.37
C GLN A 213 9.79 6.49 -3.45
N ILE A 214 9.99 5.86 -4.61
CA ILE A 214 9.62 4.48 -4.91
C ILE A 214 10.88 3.71 -5.30
N GLY A 215 11.56 4.13 -6.38
CA GLY A 215 12.70 3.42 -6.96
C GLY A 215 13.80 3.18 -5.93
N LYS A 216 14.29 4.25 -5.30
CA LYS A 216 15.33 4.17 -4.26
C LYS A 216 14.82 3.64 -2.93
N LEU A 217 13.55 3.86 -2.59
CA LEU A 217 12.99 3.41 -1.31
C LEU A 217 12.94 1.88 -1.28
N TYR A 218 12.25 1.29 -2.26
CA TYR A 218 12.07 -0.15 -2.31
C TYR A 218 13.26 -0.84 -2.95
N GLY A 219 13.82 -0.28 -4.03
CA GLY A 219 14.91 -0.87 -4.78
C GLY A 219 14.63 -2.35 -5.06
N VAL A 220 15.47 -3.21 -4.50
CA VAL A 220 15.39 -4.68 -4.62
C VAL A 220 15.01 -5.37 -3.30
N ARG A 221 14.56 -4.61 -2.28
CA ARG A 221 14.25 -5.14 -0.94
C ARG A 221 13.13 -6.17 -0.98
N PHE A 222 12.08 -5.90 -1.76
CA PHE A 222 10.92 -6.78 -1.88
C PHE A 222 11.06 -7.84 -2.98
N ARG A 223 12.25 -8.02 -3.58
CA ARG A 223 12.44 -8.93 -4.71
C ARG A 223 11.92 -10.35 -4.50
N SER A 224 11.90 -10.83 -3.25
CA SER A 224 11.47 -12.18 -2.88
C SER A 224 10.12 -12.26 -2.19
N THR A 225 9.44 -11.14 -1.99
CA THR A 225 8.14 -11.09 -1.31
C THR A 225 7.12 -10.41 -2.20
N PRO A 226 6.04 -11.11 -2.60
CA PRO A 226 4.94 -10.51 -3.34
C PRO A 226 4.41 -9.23 -2.68
N VAL A 227 4.33 -8.15 -3.44
CA VAL A 227 3.87 -6.84 -2.99
C VAL A 227 2.65 -6.36 -3.78
N PHE A 228 1.77 -5.65 -3.09
CA PHE A 228 0.52 -5.11 -3.59
C PHE A 228 0.45 -3.62 -3.24
N PHE A 229 0.36 -2.77 -4.26
CA PHE A 229 0.29 -1.32 -4.09
C PHE A 229 -1.13 -0.83 -4.31
N LEU A 230 -1.63 -0.10 -3.32
CA LEU A 230 -2.80 0.77 -3.46
C LEU A 230 -2.34 2.20 -3.69
N GLN A 231 -3.19 2.96 -4.36
CA GLN A 231 -2.97 4.40 -4.53
C GLN A 231 -3.94 5.14 -3.60
N ASP A 232 -3.48 6.24 -3.05
CA ASP A 232 -4.32 7.26 -2.40
C ASP A 232 -4.21 8.58 -3.16
N ASP A 233 -4.62 9.69 -2.55
CA ASP A 233 -4.68 10.99 -3.18
C ASP A 233 -3.32 11.47 -3.66
N HIS A 234 -2.29 11.47 -2.81
CA HIS A 234 -1.00 11.99 -3.25
C HIS A 234 -0.35 11.18 -4.39
N ASP A 235 -0.79 9.94 -4.65
CA ASP A 235 -0.35 9.13 -5.79
C ASP A 235 -0.93 9.59 -7.15
N TYR A 236 -1.92 10.49 -7.12
CA TYR A 236 -2.41 11.26 -8.26
C TYR A 236 -1.82 12.67 -8.32
N PHE A 237 -0.79 12.94 -7.50
CA PHE A 237 -0.01 14.18 -7.44
C PHE A 237 -0.83 15.39 -6.97
N GLU A 238 -1.81 15.17 -6.10
CA GLU A 238 -2.56 16.20 -5.40
C GLU A 238 -3.09 15.66 -4.05
N ASN A 239 -3.07 16.46 -2.98
CA ASN A 239 -3.88 16.19 -1.79
C ASN A 239 -5.38 16.34 -2.08
N ASP A 240 -6.24 15.64 -1.34
CA ASP A 240 -7.70 15.77 -1.44
C ASP A 240 -8.28 17.07 -0.85
N ASP A 241 -8.02 18.17 -1.54
CA ASP A 241 -8.53 19.48 -1.17
C ASP A 241 -9.81 19.89 -1.93
N ALA A 242 -10.65 20.68 -1.25
CA ALA A 242 -11.79 21.38 -1.85
C ALA A 242 -12.02 22.78 -1.27
N ASN A 243 -12.19 23.77 -2.15
CA ASN A 243 -12.72 25.10 -1.85
C ASN A 243 -13.44 25.70 -3.08
N ASP A 244 -13.90 26.95 -2.96
CA ASP A 244 -14.62 27.67 -4.03
C ASP A 244 -13.83 27.84 -5.34
N ARG A 245 -12.51 27.64 -5.30
CA ARG A 245 -11.61 27.77 -6.47
C ARG A 245 -11.26 26.43 -7.10
N MET A 246 -11.20 25.36 -6.32
CA MET A 246 -10.72 24.07 -6.78
C MET A 246 -11.26 22.94 -5.93
N VAL A 247 -11.64 21.86 -6.61
CA VAL A 247 -11.87 20.54 -6.03
C VAL A 247 -10.94 19.57 -6.77
N THR A 248 -10.10 18.85 -6.03
CA THR A 248 -9.03 18.03 -6.62
C THR A 248 -9.50 16.65 -7.08
N TYR A 249 -10.56 16.12 -6.46
CA TYR A 249 -11.12 14.80 -6.79
C TYR A 249 -12.58 14.85 -7.27
N PRO A 250 -13.02 13.94 -8.15
CA PRO A 250 -12.24 12.90 -8.83
C PRO A 250 -11.10 13.47 -9.69
N PRO A 251 -10.02 12.70 -9.93
CA PRO A 251 -8.83 13.21 -10.59
C PRO A 251 -9.18 13.69 -12.00
N ASP A 252 -8.64 14.86 -12.38
CA ASP A 252 -8.72 15.28 -13.76
C ASP A 252 -7.85 14.40 -14.68
N HIS A 253 -7.96 14.63 -15.99
CA HIS A 253 -7.27 13.82 -16.98
C HIS A 253 -5.74 13.74 -16.76
N PHE A 254 -5.08 14.84 -16.36
CA PHE A 254 -3.63 14.82 -16.17
C PHE A 254 -3.24 14.08 -14.89
N MET A 255 -3.97 14.30 -13.80
CA MET A 255 -3.81 13.54 -12.55
C MET A 255 -3.96 12.04 -12.79
N LEU A 256 -5.00 11.65 -13.52
CA LEU A 256 -5.25 10.25 -13.87
C LEU A 256 -4.11 9.68 -14.72
N GLN A 257 -3.57 10.42 -15.68
CA GLN A 257 -2.41 9.98 -16.46
C GLN A 257 -1.17 9.77 -15.58
N LEU A 258 -0.91 10.66 -14.63
CA LEU A 258 0.21 10.52 -13.70
C LEU A 258 0.05 9.27 -12.83
N GLY A 259 -1.10 9.10 -12.17
CA GLY A 259 -1.37 7.93 -11.34
C GLY A 259 -1.24 6.61 -12.11
N ARG A 260 -1.77 6.56 -13.35
CA ARG A 260 -1.63 5.38 -14.23
C ARG A 260 -0.19 5.15 -14.69
N ALA A 261 0.55 6.20 -15.02
CA ALA A 261 1.94 6.10 -15.44
C ALA A 261 2.84 5.62 -14.29
N THR A 262 2.66 6.14 -13.07
CA THR A 262 3.37 5.65 -11.87
C THR A 262 3.15 4.15 -11.68
N ARG A 263 1.88 3.70 -11.71
CA ARG A 263 1.56 2.26 -11.62
C ARG A 263 2.21 1.46 -12.75
N ARG A 264 2.06 1.91 -14.00
CA ARG A 264 2.64 1.25 -15.18
C ARG A 264 4.15 1.03 -15.04
N LEU A 265 4.87 2.01 -14.50
CA LEU A 265 6.33 1.98 -14.35
C LEU A 265 6.77 1.17 -13.12
N PHE A 266 6.15 1.38 -11.96
CA PHE A 266 6.69 0.90 -10.69
C PHE A 266 5.86 -0.20 -10.02
N PHE A 267 4.54 -0.11 -10.04
CA PHE A 267 3.69 -0.97 -9.21
C PHE A 267 3.15 -2.16 -9.98
N PRO A 268 3.34 -3.40 -9.50
CA PRO A 268 2.66 -4.53 -10.10
C PRO A 268 1.14 -4.37 -10.05
N GLU A 269 0.48 -4.68 -11.16
CA GLU A 269 -0.96 -4.64 -11.32
C GLU A 269 -1.61 -5.77 -10.51
N PHE A 270 -2.85 -5.54 -10.08
CA PHE A 270 -3.60 -6.57 -9.38
C PHE A 270 -3.91 -7.72 -10.34
N LEU A 271 -3.34 -8.90 -10.03
CA LEU A 271 -3.54 -10.10 -10.81
C LEU A 271 -5.02 -10.51 -10.89
N PRO A 272 -5.40 -11.31 -11.91
CA PRO A 272 -6.76 -11.78 -12.04
C PRO A 272 -7.22 -12.58 -10.80
N ASP A 273 -8.48 -12.40 -10.47
CA ASP A 273 -9.24 -13.24 -9.56
C ASP A 273 -10.49 -13.69 -10.32
N ALA A 274 -10.80 -14.98 -10.28
CA ALA A 274 -11.97 -15.55 -10.95
C ALA A 274 -13.28 -14.94 -10.44
N GLU A 275 -13.27 -14.46 -9.20
CA GLU A 275 -14.43 -13.88 -8.51
C GLU A 275 -14.42 -12.34 -8.59
N ARG A 276 -13.46 -11.73 -9.29
CA ARG A 276 -13.45 -10.29 -9.59
C ARG A 276 -14.12 -10.05 -10.94
N PRO A 277 -15.24 -9.29 -11.00
CA PRO A 277 -15.90 -9.00 -12.26
C PRO A 277 -14.97 -8.34 -13.28
N ALA A 278 -15.01 -8.81 -14.53
CA ALA A 278 -14.22 -8.23 -15.62
C ALA A 278 -14.58 -6.77 -15.93
N GLY A 279 -15.80 -6.34 -15.55
CA GLY A 279 -16.30 -4.99 -15.74
C GLY A 279 -15.96 -3.99 -14.63
N LEU A 280 -15.19 -4.37 -13.60
CA LEU A 280 -14.80 -3.40 -12.58
C LEU A 280 -13.95 -2.26 -13.19
N PRO A 281 -14.15 -1.00 -12.78
CA PRO A 281 -13.39 0.12 -13.32
C PRO A 281 -11.88 -0.04 -13.13
N GLY A 282 -11.12 0.20 -14.20
CA GLY A 282 -9.66 0.00 -14.20
C GLY A 282 -9.21 -1.46 -14.31
N ALA A 283 -10.12 -2.39 -14.61
CA ALA A 283 -9.78 -3.76 -15.00
C ALA A 283 -9.46 -3.84 -16.51
N SER A 284 -8.56 -4.76 -16.87
CA SER A 284 -8.29 -5.19 -18.26
C SER A 284 -7.98 -4.06 -19.24
N ALA A 285 -7.32 -2.99 -18.79
CA ALA A 285 -6.88 -1.93 -19.69
C ALA A 285 -5.93 -2.51 -20.77
N PRO A 286 -6.02 -2.06 -22.03
CA PRO A 286 -5.35 -2.71 -23.17
C PRO A 286 -3.82 -2.52 -23.17
N ASP A 287 -3.31 -1.63 -22.34
CA ASP A 287 -1.92 -1.20 -22.31
C ASP A 287 -1.05 -2.00 -21.34
N ARG A 288 -1.58 -3.07 -20.74
CA ARG A 288 -0.95 -3.89 -19.70
C ARG A 288 -1.36 -5.36 -19.84
N PRO A 289 -0.82 -6.27 -19.00
CA PRO A 289 -1.16 -7.69 -19.11
C PRO A 289 -2.67 -7.95 -18.96
N PRO A 290 -3.24 -8.92 -19.71
CA PRO A 290 -4.68 -9.19 -19.69
C PRO A 290 -5.22 -9.54 -18.31
N ALA A 291 -6.49 -9.15 -18.09
CA ALA A 291 -7.27 -9.42 -16.88
C ALA A 291 -6.68 -8.88 -15.57
N THR A 292 -5.69 -7.98 -15.64
CA THR A 292 -5.15 -7.29 -14.47
C THR A 292 -5.95 -6.04 -14.11
N GLY A 293 -5.78 -5.53 -12.90
CA GLY A 293 -6.51 -4.35 -12.39
C GLY A 293 -5.61 -3.26 -11.84
N GLU A 294 -6.08 -2.02 -11.94
CA GLU A 294 -5.36 -0.81 -11.50
C GLU A 294 -5.73 -0.34 -10.10
N SER A 295 -6.98 -0.52 -9.70
CA SER A 295 -7.54 0.18 -8.54
C SER A 295 -8.25 -0.75 -7.56
N PHE A 296 -8.66 -1.93 -8.03
CA PHE A 296 -9.40 -2.92 -7.25
C PHE A 296 -8.77 -4.29 -7.46
N GLY A 297 -8.39 -4.96 -6.37
CA GLY A 297 -7.67 -6.22 -6.43
C GLY A 297 -7.93 -7.08 -5.21
N THR A 298 -7.36 -8.28 -5.22
CA THR A 298 -7.50 -9.23 -4.12
C THR A 298 -6.19 -9.94 -3.87
N ILE A 299 -5.93 -10.23 -2.60
CA ILE A 299 -4.98 -11.26 -2.19
C ILE A 299 -5.79 -12.46 -1.76
N ARG A 300 -5.66 -13.59 -2.46
CA ARG A 300 -6.28 -14.86 -2.07
C ARG A 300 -5.19 -15.85 -1.66
N PHE A 301 -5.21 -16.29 -0.41
CA PHE A 301 -4.23 -17.22 0.13
C PHE A 301 -4.93 -18.51 0.58
N GLY A 302 -5.03 -19.48 -0.33
CA GLY A 302 -5.79 -20.69 -0.08
C GLY A 302 -7.28 -20.42 0.13
N ASN A 303 -7.89 -21.23 0.98
CA ASN A 303 -9.20 -20.95 1.60
C ASN A 303 -9.07 -20.27 2.99
N LEU A 304 -7.86 -19.86 3.37
CA LEU A 304 -7.58 -19.29 4.68
C LEU A 304 -7.98 -17.81 4.74
N ALA A 305 -7.47 -17.00 3.81
CA ALA A 305 -7.66 -15.57 3.87
C ALA A 305 -7.87 -14.96 2.49
N GLU A 306 -8.70 -13.93 2.49
CA GLU A 306 -8.85 -13.01 1.38
C GLU A 306 -8.80 -11.57 1.86
N VAL A 307 -8.03 -10.75 1.15
CA VAL A 307 -7.95 -9.31 1.38
C VAL A 307 -8.40 -8.59 0.11
N ALA A 308 -9.52 -7.87 0.19
CA ALA A 308 -9.97 -6.98 -0.86
C ALA A 308 -9.22 -5.65 -0.76
N LEU A 309 -8.51 -5.29 -1.82
CA LEU A 309 -7.66 -4.10 -1.93
C LEU A 309 -8.36 -3.07 -2.81
N PHE A 310 -8.59 -1.85 -2.33
CA PHE A 310 -9.25 -0.83 -3.13
C PHE A 310 -8.83 0.63 -2.88
N ASP A 311 -8.69 1.35 -3.99
CA ASP A 311 -8.51 2.80 -4.09
C ASP A 311 -9.83 3.53 -3.79
N CYS A 312 -9.77 4.60 -2.98
CA CYS A 312 -10.92 5.41 -2.57
C CYS A 312 -10.95 6.83 -3.18
N ARG A 313 -10.07 7.15 -4.12
CA ARG A 313 -9.91 8.50 -4.70
C ARG A 313 -10.24 8.56 -6.18
N ARG A 314 -9.75 7.60 -6.97
CA ARG A 314 -9.81 7.67 -8.45
C ARG A 314 -11.23 7.79 -9.01
N TYR A 315 -12.18 7.13 -8.37
CA TYR A 315 -13.54 6.97 -8.91
C TYR A 315 -14.62 7.56 -7.99
N LEU A 316 -14.23 8.32 -6.98
CA LEU A 316 -15.21 9.00 -6.13
C LEU A 316 -16.05 9.97 -6.96
N SER A 317 -17.31 10.15 -6.58
CA SER A 317 -18.24 11.04 -7.28
C SER A 317 -18.72 12.17 -6.39
N LEU A 318 -19.12 13.27 -7.02
CA LEU A 318 -19.66 14.47 -6.39
C LEU A 318 -21.14 14.64 -6.77
N ALA A 319 -21.99 13.74 -6.27
CA ALA A 319 -23.42 13.67 -6.61
C ALA A 319 -24.35 13.81 -5.38
N GLY A 320 -23.90 14.55 -4.36
CA GLY A 320 -24.64 14.83 -3.13
C GLY A 320 -25.11 13.55 -2.43
N PRO A 321 -26.42 13.36 -2.21
CA PRO A 321 -26.97 12.14 -1.62
C PRO A 321 -26.75 10.85 -2.44
N ASN A 322 -26.47 10.98 -3.75
CA ASN A 322 -26.21 9.86 -4.66
C ASN A 322 -24.72 9.66 -4.92
N ALA A 323 -23.84 10.39 -4.23
CA ALA A 323 -22.40 10.24 -4.36
C ALA A 323 -21.91 8.89 -3.83
N TRP A 324 -20.74 8.48 -4.29
CA TRP A 324 -20.05 7.28 -3.86
C TRP A 324 -18.54 7.53 -3.81
N ILE A 325 -17.83 6.78 -2.97
CA ILE A 325 -16.38 6.72 -2.92
C ILE A 325 -15.86 5.67 -3.88
N VAL A 326 -16.47 4.49 -3.87
CA VAL A 326 -16.23 3.43 -4.84
C VAL A 326 -17.44 3.28 -5.77
N PRO A 327 -17.25 2.99 -7.07
CA PRO A 327 -18.35 2.77 -8.00
C PRO A 327 -19.37 1.73 -7.49
N PRO A 328 -20.66 1.85 -7.84
CA PRO A 328 -21.69 0.91 -7.39
C PRO A 328 -21.36 -0.58 -7.66
N GLU A 329 -20.78 -0.89 -8.81
CA GLU A 329 -20.36 -2.24 -9.17
C GLU A 329 -19.20 -2.77 -8.30
N VAL A 330 -18.35 -1.87 -7.80
CA VAL A 330 -17.30 -2.21 -6.82
C VAL A 330 -17.92 -2.41 -5.44
N GLU A 331 -18.88 -1.57 -5.05
CA GLU A 331 -19.63 -1.73 -3.81
C GLU A 331 -20.35 -3.09 -3.77
N ASP A 332 -21.04 -3.46 -4.84
CA ASP A 332 -21.74 -4.74 -4.95
C ASP A 332 -20.78 -5.93 -4.92
N TRP A 333 -19.63 -5.81 -5.60
CA TRP A 333 -18.56 -6.79 -5.51
C TRP A 333 -18.05 -6.95 -4.06
N LEU A 334 -17.71 -5.86 -3.37
CA LEU A 334 -17.24 -5.92 -1.98
C LEU A 334 -18.28 -6.55 -1.04
N LYS A 335 -19.57 -6.25 -1.22
CA LYS A 335 -20.65 -6.88 -0.44
C LYS A 335 -20.77 -8.38 -0.72
N ALA A 336 -20.67 -8.79 -1.98
CA ALA A 336 -20.70 -10.19 -2.35
C ALA A 336 -19.54 -10.97 -1.71
N ARG A 337 -18.33 -10.40 -1.72
CA ARG A 337 -17.15 -11.01 -1.06
C ARG A 337 -17.30 -11.04 0.46
N ALA A 338 -17.84 -9.99 1.07
CA ALA A 338 -18.15 -9.97 2.50
C ALA A 338 -19.14 -11.07 2.93
N GLY A 339 -20.03 -11.51 2.03
CA GLY A 339 -20.96 -12.62 2.27
C GLY A 339 -20.44 -14.02 1.90
N ASP A 340 -19.35 -14.14 1.15
CA ASP A 340 -18.85 -15.41 0.60
C ASP A 340 -18.10 -16.26 1.63
N THR A 341 -18.70 -17.34 2.13
CA THR A 341 -18.13 -18.19 3.21
C THR A 341 -17.06 -19.20 2.76
N ARG A 342 -16.62 -19.17 1.49
CA ARG A 342 -15.54 -20.07 1.00
C ARG A 342 -14.16 -19.77 1.61
N VAL A 343 -13.98 -18.58 2.22
CA VAL A 343 -12.78 -18.22 2.99
C VAL A 343 -13.04 -18.12 4.47
N SER A 344 -12.05 -18.56 5.22
CA SER A 344 -12.01 -18.38 6.67
C SER A 344 -11.97 -16.91 7.09
N HIS A 345 -11.18 -16.08 6.41
CA HIS A 345 -11.06 -14.66 6.74
C HIS A 345 -11.27 -13.79 5.51
N PHE A 346 -12.03 -12.71 5.68
CA PHE A 346 -12.20 -11.68 4.68
C PHE A 346 -11.87 -10.32 5.31
N VAL A 347 -11.03 -9.55 4.65
CA VAL A 347 -10.56 -8.24 5.12
C VAL A 347 -10.77 -7.21 4.01
N ASN A 348 -11.42 -6.10 4.35
CA ASN A 348 -11.36 -4.91 3.50
C ASN A 348 -10.08 -4.13 3.82
N LEU A 349 -9.35 -3.74 2.78
CA LEU A 349 -8.16 -2.91 2.92
C LEU A 349 -8.18 -1.78 1.87
N SER A 350 -8.23 -0.55 2.36
CA SER A 350 -8.40 0.64 1.53
C SER A 350 -7.46 1.76 1.91
N SER A 351 -7.26 2.72 1.00
CA SER A 351 -6.48 3.91 1.31
C SER A 351 -7.16 4.76 2.40
N MET A 352 -8.47 4.99 2.28
CA MET A 352 -9.23 5.82 3.22
C MET A 352 -9.76 5.05 4.45
N PRO A 353 -9.62 5.60 5.68
CA PRO A 353 -10.13 4.98 6.91
C PRO A 353 -11.64 5.05 7.09
N PRO A 354 -12.28 3.95 7.54
CA PRO A 354 -13.72 3.88 7.72
C PRO A 354 -14.17 4.12 9.17
N VAL A 355 -13.39 4.82 9.99
CA VAL A 355 -13.75 5.18 11.38
C VAL A 355 -13.08 6.50 11.76
N PHE A 356 -11.77 6.56 11.58
CA PHE A 356 -10.96 7.70 11.97
C PHE A 356 -11.06 8.79 10.91
N SER A 357 -11.34 10.00 11.35
CA SER A 357 -11.39 11.22 10.56
C SER A 357 -10.44 12.24 11.18
N ALA A 358 -9.88 13.12 10.35
CA ALA A 358 -9.21 14.34 10.81
C ALA A 358 -9.85 15.58 10.17
N GLY A 359 -11.13 15.49 9.82
CA GLY A 359 -11.90 16.56 9.18
C GLY A 359 -11.48 16.84 7.74
N LYS A 360 -10.80 15.90 7.08
CA LYS A 360 -10.31 16.00 5.70
C LYS A 360 -11.48 16.05 4.75
N TRP A 361 -11.47 16.85 3.69
CA TRP A 361 -12.64 17.00 2.82
C TRP A 361 -13.14 15.64 2.28
N GLY A 362 -12.23 14.82 1.76
CA GLY A 362 -12.53 13.52 1.15
C GLY A 362 -12.86 12.38 2.11
N ASP A 363 -13.05 12.62 3.41
CA ASP A 363 -13.43 11.59 4.39
C ASP A 363 -14.89 11.13 4.19
N TRP A 364 -15.19 9.89 4.62
CA TRP A 364 -16.56 9.33 4.64
C TRP A 364 -17.57 10.20 5.42
N TYR A 365 -17.10 11.07 6.30
CA TYR A 365 -17.92 11.71 7.33
C TYR A 365 -18.08 13.22 7.13
N PRO A 366 -19.21 13.79 7.62
CA PRO A 366 -19.48 15.22 7.56
C PRO A 366 -18.77 16.03 8.65
N ASP A 367 -17.99 15.39 9.52
CA ASP A 367 -17.31 16.12 10.58
C ASP A 367 -16.13 16.95 10.05
N ILE A 368 -15.95 18.11 10.69
CA ILE A 368 -14.89 19.08 10.39
C ILE A 368 -14.31 19.60 11.70
N LEU A 369 -13.09 20.14 11.65
CA LEU A 369 -12.48 20.80 12.80
C LEU A 369 -13.29 22.04 13.22
N GLY A 370 -13.78 22.01 14.45
CA GLY A 370 -14.45 23.13 15.09
C GLY A 370 -13.48 24.17 15.67
N PRO A 371 -13.97 25.37 16.03
CA PRO A 371 -13.16 26.42 16.65
C PRO A 371 -12.51 26.01 17.99
N ASP A 372 -13.04 24.98 18.65
CA ASP A 372 -12.53 24.43 19.91
C ASP A 372 -11.43 23.36 19.71
N GLY A 373 -10.98 23.17 18.46
CA GLY A 373 -9.94 22.18 18.12
C GLY A 373 -10.44 20.73 18.06
N LYS A 374 -11.76 20.51 18.10
CA LYS A 374 -12.37 19.16 18.05
C LYS A 374 -13.22 18.98 16.81
N LEU A 375 -13.35 17.73 16.35
CA LEU A 375 -14.28 17.40 15.28
C LEU A 375 -15.73 17.63 15.71
N THR A 376 -16.50 18.29 14.84
CA THR A 376 -17.91 18.62 15.05
C THR A 376 -18.72 18.43 13.78
N THR A 377 -19.98 18.04 13.93
CA THR A 377 -20.99 17.98 12.86
C THR A 377 -21.97 19.16 12.91
N ARG A 378 -21.78 20.10 13.87
CA ARG A 378 -22.61 21.30 14.00
C ARG A 378 -22.34 22.34 12.90
N ILE A 379 -21.18 22.24 12.25
CA ILE A 379 -20.80 23.05 11.11
C ILE A 379 -20.93 22.17 9.89
N GLN A 380 -21.63 22.65 8.87
CA GLN A 380 -21.71 21.94 7.60
C GLN A 380 -20.33 21.93 6.95
N LYS A 381 -19.75 20.75 6.78
CA LYS A 381 -18.51 20.55 6.03
C LYS A 381 -18.72 20.96 4.56
N PRO A 382 -18.00 21.97 4.06
CA PRO A 382 -18.12 22.40 2.68
C PRO A 382 -17.81 21.25 1.71
N TYR A 383 -18.53 21.20 0.59
CA TYR A 383 -18.33 20.22 -0.50
C TYR A 383 -18.47 18.74 -0.10
N TYR A 384 -18.90 18.44 1.11
CA TYR A 384 -19.14 17.07 1.56
C TYR A 384 -20.34 16.43 0.84
N GLN A 385 -20.24 15.13 0.55
CA GLN A 385 -21.29 14.38 -0.15
C GLN A 385 -21.92 13.35 0.79
N SER A 386 -23.20 13.51 1.12
CA SER A 386 -23.89 12.61 2.05
C SER A 386 -24.05 11.17 1.56
N GLY A 387 -23.89 10.94 0.24
CA GLY A 387 -23.84 9.60 -0.34
C GLY A 387 -22.63 8.78 0.13
N TRP A 388 -21.51 9.42 0.49
CA TRP A 388 -20.32 8.75 0.99
C TRP A 388 -20.60 8.00 2.30
N LEU A 389 -21.16 8.66 3.32
CA LEU A 389 -21.56 8.02 4.57
C LEU A 389 -22.59 6.90 4.34
N LYS A 390 -23.55 7.09 3.44
CA LYS A 390 -24.52 6.04 3.12
C LYS A 390 -23.86 4.80 2.51
N GLN A 391 -22.85 4.98 1.64
CA GLN A 391 -22.08 3.87 1.09
C GLN A 391 -21.23 3.18 2.17
N HIS A 392 -20.58 3.97 3.03
CA HIS A 392 -19.88 3.46 4.21
C HIS A 392 -20.79 2.53 5.03
N ASP A 393 -21.98 3.00 5.41
CA ASP A 393 -22.90 2.24 6.26
C ASP A 393 -23.33 0.91 5.62
N ARG A 394 -23.59 0.90 4.31
CA ARG A 394 -23.93 -0.33 3.56
C ARG A 394 -22.76 -1.32 3.51
N LEU A 395 -21.53 -0.85 3.41
CA LEU A 395 -20.34 -1.71 3.44
C LEU A 395 -20.10 -2.28 4.84
N MET A 396 -20.27 -1.47 5.90
CA MET A 396 -20.18 -1.95 7.29
C MET A 396 -21.25 -3.00 7.61
N GLN A 397 -22.47 -2.77 7.14
CA GLN A 397 -23.57 -3.72 7.29
C GLN A 397 -23.27 -5.05 6.60
N ALA A 398 -22.71 -5.03 5.39
CA ALA A 398 -22.35 -6.25 4.68
C ALA A 398 -21.24 -7.03 5.40
N LEU A 399 -20.20 -6.34 5.89
CA LEU A 399 -19.13 -6.95 6.69
C LEU A 399 -19.66 -7.57 7.99
N SER A 400 -20.44 -6.81 8.77
CA SER A 400 -21.00 -7.27 10.05
C SER A 400 -22.03 -8.40 9.87
N GLY A 401 -22.75 -8.42 8.74
CA GLY A 401 -23.81 -9.38 8.45
C GLY A 401 -23.35 -10.83 8.37
N CYS A 402 -22.09 -11.10 7.98
CA CYS A 402 -21.52 -12.44 7.95
C CYS A 402 -21.07 -12.87 9.37
N ARG A 403 -21.99 -13.47 10.14
CA ARG A 403 -21.74 -13.86 11.55
C ARG A 403 -20.74 -15.02 11.72
N GLU A 404 -20.43 -15.75 10.66
CA GLU A 404 -19.42 -16.82 10.66
C GLU A 404 -17.98 -16.29 10.65
N ARG A 405 -17.81 -14.98 10.44
CA ARG A 405 -16.51 -14.32 10.33
C ARG A 405 -16.36 -13.14 11.27
N ILE A 406 -15.10 -12.83 11.52
CA ILE A 406 -14.65 -11.61 12.18
C ILE A 406 -14.57 -10.51 11.11
N PRO A 407 -15.40 -9.45 11.20
CA PRO A 407 -15.33 -8.37 10.23
C PRO A 407 -14.12 -7.49 10.55
N VAL A 408 -13.26 -7.29 9.54
CA VAL A 408 -12.02 -6.52 9.66
C VAL A 408 -11.90 -5.52 8.51
N TRP A 409 -11.51 -4.30 8.84
CA TRP A 409 -11.09 -3.29 7.89
C TRP A 409 -9.75 -2.67 8.29
N ILE A 410 -8.79 -2.62 7.37
CA ILE A 410 -7.47 -2.00 7.59
C ILE A 410 -7.29 -0.83 6.62
N SER A 411 -6.74 0.30 7.07
CA SER A 411 -6.62 1.50 6.22
C SER A 411 -5.37 2.35 6.47
N GLY A 412 -5.12 3.29 5.55
CA GLY A 412 -3.96 4.19 5.49
C GLY A 412 -4.33 5.65 5.77
N ASP A 413 -3.81 6.60 4.95
CA ASP A 413 -4.06 8.06 4.91
C ASP A 413 -3.65 8.87 6.16
N MET A 414 -3.97 8.39 7.36
CA MET A 414 -4.03 9.23 8.57
C MET A 414 -2.69 9.46 9.28
N HIS A 415 -1.57 8.97 8.73
CA HIS A 415 -0.23 9.05 9.35
C HIS A 415 -0.22 8.57 10.81
N ALA A 416 -0.98 7.52 11.12
CA ALA A 416 -1.16 7.07 12.50
C ALA A 416 -1.40 5.56 12.59
N HIS A 417 -1.11 5.01 13.77
CA HIS A 417 -1.69 3.74 14.21
C HIS A 417 -3.02 4.00 14.92
N GLY A 418 -3.93 3.02 14.90
CA GLY A 418 -5.21 3.15 15.57
C GLY A 418 -5.97 1.83 15.57
N GLU A 419 -6.83 1.65 16.56
CA GLU A 419 -7.69 0.47 16.68
C GLU A 419 -9.04 0.89 17.25
N ALA A 420 -10.12 0.48 16.58
CA ALA A 420 -11.47 0.69 17.06
C ALA A 420 -12.36 -0.51 16.72
N ARG A 421 -13.46 -0.65 17.45
CA ARG A 421 -14.59 -1.50 17.04
C ARG A 421 -15.79 -0.63 16.75
N LEU A 422 -16.31 -0.72 15.54
CA LEU A 422 -17.54 -0.05 15.16
C LEU A 422 -18.73 -0.83 15.72
N LEU A 423 -19.49 -0.17 16.59
CA LEU A 423 -20.65 -0.72 17.29
C LEU A 423 -21.97 -0.27 16.65
N ARG A 424 -22.02 0.95 16.09
CA ARG A 424 -23.21 1.49 15.44
C ARG A 424 -22.85 2.49 14.35
N GLY A 425 -23.59 2.45 13.24
CA GLY A 425 -23.49 3.42 12.14
C GLY A 425 -24.86 3.66 11.54
N GLY A 426 -25.25 4.93 11.41
CA GLY A 426 -26.63 5.30 11.08
C GLY A 426 -27.63 4.67 12.05
N GLU A 427 -28.61 3.94 11.50
CA GLU A 427 -29.62 3.19 12.25
C GLU A 427 -29.21 1.73 12.55
N THR A 428 -28.03 1.30 12.08
CA THR A 428 -27.63 -0.12 12.18
C THR A 428 -26.78 -0.38 13.41
N ASP A 429 -27.19 -1.37 14.21
CA ASP A 429 -26.46 -1.90 15.36
C ASP A 429 -25.58 -3.09 14.94
N PHE A 430 -24.27 -2.93 15.13
CA PHE A 430 -23.24 -3.94 14.85
C PHE A 430 -22.75 -4.67 16.11
N SER A 431 -23.24 -4.35 17.31
CA SER A 431 -22.75 -4.85 18.60
C SER A 431 -22.63 -6.38 18.68
N ARG A 432 -23.48 -7.13 17.95
CA ARG A 432 -23.44 -8.59 17.88
C ARG A 432 -22.31 -9.17 17.01
N ASN A 433 -21.69 -8.37 16.14
CA ASN A 433 -20.54 -8.74 15.29
C ASN A 433 -19.86 -7.44 14.82
N PRO A 434 -19.18 -6.74 15.73
CA PRO A 434 -18.66 -5.40 15.46
C PRO A 434 -17.55 -5.44 14.41
N VAL A 435 -17.46 -4.38 13.61
CA VAL A 435 -16.39 -4.26 12.61
C VAL A 435 -15.11 -3.79 13.29
N ASN A 436 -14.06 -4.61 13.24
CA ASN A 436 -12.76 -4.28 13.82
C ASN A 436 -11.95 -3.47 12.81
N VAL A 437 -11.55 -2.26 13.20
CA VAL A 437 -10.90 -1.29 12.30
C VAL A 437 -9.51 -0.95 12.79
N PHE A 438 -8.55 -0.94 11.87
CA PHE A 438 -7.13 -0.71 12.15
C PHE A 438 -6.52 0.33 11.21
N LEU A 439 -5.78 1.29 11.76
CA LEU A 439 -4.87 2.13 10.95
C LEU A 439 -3.49 1.46 10.88
N SER A 440 -2.92 1.36 9.68
CA SER A 440 -1.70 0.57 9.47
C SER A 440 -0.41 1.17 10.05
N GLY A 441 -0.42 2.46 10.38
CA GLY A 441 0.80 3.22 10.65
C GLY A 441 1.47 3.71 9.37
N ALA A 442 2.20 4.83 9.49
CA ALA A 442 2.94 5.45 8.39
C ALA A 442 4.42 5.10 8.43
N LEU A 443 5.06 4.93 7.28
CA LEU A 443 6.51 4.67 7.24
C LEU A 443 7.35 5.94 7.13
N GLY A 444 6.84 7.01 6.53
CA GLY A 444 7.65 8.12 6.02
C GLY A 444 7.42 9.48 6.66
N THR A 445 6.56 9.60 7.66
CA THR A 445 6.17 10.89 8.21
C THR A 445 7.28 11.52 9.05
N GLY A 446 7.77 12.69 8.62
CA GLY A 446 8.72 13.49 9.40
C GLY A 446 7.99 14.46 10.34
N ASN A 447 7.44 15.53 9.75
CA ASN A 447 6.68 16.57 10.46
C ASN A 447 5.24 16.73 9.94
N GLY A 448 4.84 15.95 8.94
CA GLY A 448 3.52 16.01 8.28
C GLY A 448 2.36 15.40 9.08
N TRP A 449 2.45 15.35 10.40
CA TRP A 449 1.40 14.75 11.25
C TRP A 449 0.07 15.53 11.14
N PRO A 450 -1.09 14.86 11.16
CA PRO A 450 -2.39 15.54 11.18
C PRO A 450 -2.51 16.59 12.28
N SER A 451 -1.99 16.32 13.49
CA SER A 451 -2.00 17.29 14.58
C SER A 451 -1.22 18.57 14.27
N GLY A 452 -0.17 18.49 13.45
CA GLY A 452 0.59 19.64 12.98
C GLY A 452 -0.09 20.34 11.80
N GLY A 453 -0.42 19.59 10.75
CA GLY A 453 -0.96 20.14 9.50
C GLY A 453 -2.42 20.56 9.59
N ARG A 454 -3.25 19.75 10.25
CA ARG A 454 -4.69 19.95 10.41
C ARG A 454 -5.08 20.48 11.79
N ARG A 455 -4.13 20.66 12.72
CA ARG A 455 -4.39 21.11 14.11
C ARG A 455 -5.32 20.18 14.89
N THR A 456 -5.45 18.93 14.45
CA THR A 456 -6.25 17.90 15.10
C THR A 456 -5.65 16.53 14.77
N ARG A 457 -5.61 15.63 15.75
CA ARG A 457 -5.27 14.23 15.47
C ARG A 457 -6.45 13.53 14.80
N PRO A 458 -6.27 12.34 14.23
CA PRO A 458 -7.41 11.52 13.83
C PRO A 458 -8.24 11.12 15.06
N TYR A 459 -9.56 11.24 14.95
CA TYR A 459 -10.54 10.80 15.94
C TYR A 459 -11.61 9.94 15.28
N PRO A 460 -12.21 8.99 15.99
CA PRO A 460 -13.45 8.39 15.52
C PRO A 460 -14.50 9.46 15.18
N SER A 461 -15.17 9.30 14.04
CA SER A 461 -16.23 10.23 13.61
C SER A 461 -17.31 10.41 14.68
N LYS A 462 -17.89 11.60 14.75
CA LYS A 462 -19.04 11.90 15.62
C LYS A 462 -20.36 11.29 15.13
N THR A 463 -20.38 10.69 13.94
CA THR A 463 -21.57 10.10 13.33
C THR A 463 -21.76 8.61 13.62
N ILE A 464 -20.76 8.00 14.26
CA ILE A 464 -20.70 6.57 14.56
C ILE A 464 -20.45 6.34 16.04
N GLU A 465 -20.77 5.14 16.51
CA GLU A 465 -20.48 4.68 17.86
C GLU A 465 -19.37 3.63 17.81
N VAL A 466 -18.30 3.87 18.55
CA VAL A 466 -17.13 2.98 18.56
C VAL A 466 -16.63 2.70 19.97
N GLU A 467 -16.06 1.51 20.16
CA GLU A 467 -15.12 1.24 21.23
C GLU A 467 -13.70 1.59 20.71
N GLU A 468 -13.15 2.74 21.08
CA GLU A 468 -11.76 3.12 20.74
C GLU A 468 -10.80 2.30 21.62
N ARG A 469 -10.04 1.38 21.01
CA ARG A 469 -9.14 0.44 21.73
C ARG A 469 -7.68 0.86 21.70
N LEU A 470 -7.28 1.57 20.65
CA LEU A 470 -6.02 2.30 20.55
C LEU A 470 -6.34 3.64 19.90
N PRO A 471 -6.19 4.77 20.63
CA PRO A 471 -6.31 6.08 20.04
C PRO A 471 -5.34 6.29 18.89
N ALA A 472 -5.70 7.15 17.95
CA ALA A 472 -4.82 7.49 16.83
C ALA A 472 -3.47 7.99 17.36
N LEU A 473 -2.43 7.22 17.08
CA LEU A 473 -1.06 7.44 17.55
C LEU A 473 -0.18 7.84 16.36
N GLU A 474 0.24 9.10 16.37
CA GLU A 474 1.14 9.71 15.37
C GLU A 474 2.58 9.29 15.62
N GLU A 475 2.88 8.04 15.25
CA GLU A 475 4.22 7.48 15.24
C GLU A 475 4.43 6.70 13.93
N ASN A 476 5.67 6.64 13.46
CA ASN A 476 5.97 5.85 12.26
C ASN A 476 5.99 4.36 12.60
N GLY A 477 5.66 3.50 11.66
CA GLY A 477 5.60 2.07 11.90
C GLY A 477 4.83 1.30 10.84
N PHE A 478 4.45 0.09 11.20
CA PHE A 478 3.75 -0.84 10.32
C PHE A 478 2.95 -1.86 11.15
N LEU A 479 2.08 -2.62 10.48
CA LEU A 479 1.40 -3.79 11.02
C LEU A 479 1.98 -5.09 10.47
N LEU A 480 2.04 -6.11 11.32
CA LEU A 480 2.05 -7.50 10.88
C LEU A 480 0.72 -8.15 11.23
N VAL A 481 0.08 -8.76 10.25
CA VAL A 481 -1.19 -9.47 10.41
C VAL A 481 -0.98 -10.94 10.10
N ASP A 482 -1.17 -11.79 11.10
CA ASP A 482 -1.14 -13.24 10.96
C ASP A 482 -2.55 -13.81 10.94
N PHE A 483 -2.82 -14.69 9.98
CA PHE A 483 -4.06 -15.46 9.88
C PHE A 483 -3.76 -16.92 10.18
N THR A 484 -4.63 -17.54 10.97
CA THR A 484 -4.78 -18.99 11.13
C THR A 484 -6.26 -19.33 11.06
N ALA A 485 -6.68 -20.58 10.86
CA ALA A 485 -8.09 -20.90 10.59
C ALA A 485 -9.11 -20.26 11.57
N GLY A 486 -8.79 -20.14 12.86
CA GLY A 486 -9.68 -19.59 13.89
C GLY A 486 -9.34 -18.19 14.40
N GLN A 487 -8.24 -17.58 13.96
CA GLN A 487 -7.70 -16.37 14.58
C GLN A 487 -7.00 -15.44 13.60
N ILE A 488 -7.19 -14.14 13.82
CA ILE A 488 -6.42 -13.05 13.22
C ILE A 488 -5.62 -12.39 14.34
N THR A 489 -4.30 -12.26 14.17
CA THR A 489 -3.40 -11.59 15.13
C THR A 489 -2.79 -10.36 14.46
N ILE A 490 -3.04 -9.18 15.04
CA ILE A 490 -2.52 -7.90 14.54
C ILE A 490 -1.45 -7.41 15.52
N ARG A 491 -0.23 -7.22 15.03
CA ARG A 491 0.91 -6.68 15.79
C ARG A 491 1.28 -5.30 15.27
N PHE A 492 1.38 -4.34 16.18
CA PHE A 492 1.70 -2.96 15.86
C PHE A 492 3.15 -2.66 16.24
N PHE A 493 3.91 -2.10 15.29
CA PHE A 493 5.27 -1.64 15.50
C PHE A 493 5.29 -0.14 15.36
N ARG A 494 6.02 0.55 16.24
CA ARG A 494 6.08 2.02 16.25
C ARG A 494 7.48 2.54 16.52
N TRP A 495 7.83 3.67 15.95
CA TRP A 495 9.11 4.32 16.08
C TRP A 495 8.98 5.83 15.85
N LEU A 496 9.83 6.59 16.55
CA LEU A 496 9.99 8.02 16.38
C LEU A 496 11.49 8.36 16.31
N PRO A 497 11.87 9.45 15.60
CA PRO A 497 13.26 9.91 15.55
C PRO A 497 13.93 10.09 16.92
N SER A 498 13.17 10.48 17.95
CA SER A 498 13.66 10.66 19.32
C SER A 498 14.17 9.38 19.98
N ARG A 499 13.86 8.19 19.44
CA ARG A 499 14.34 6.90 19.96
C ARG A 499 15.68 6.46 19.36
N GLY A 500 16.27 7.26 18.46
CA GLY A 500 17.48 6.90 17.75
C GLY A 500 17.22 5.91 16.61
N GLN A 501 18.07 5.92 15.58
CA GLN A 501 17.87 5.05 14.42
C GLN A 501 18.18 3.60 14.76
N GLU A 502 19.09 3.36 15.70
CA GLU A 502 19.51 2.02 16.16
C GLU A 502 18.36 1.22 16.76
N ALA A 503 17.40 1.91 17.38
CA ALA A 503 16.21 1.26 17.93
C ALA A 503 15.31 0.60 16.87
N ILE A 504 15.47 0.95 15.58
CA ILE A 504 14.70 0.34 14.49
C ILE A 504 15.00 -1.16 14.38
N ASP A 505 16.27 -1.55 14.53
CA ASP A 505 16.72 -2.92 14.27
C ASP A 505 16.16 -3.93 15.27
N THR A 506 15.75 -3.45 16.45
CA THR A 506 15.20 -4.26 17.54
C THR A 506 13.75 -3.94 17.84
N LEU A 507 13.00 -3.34 16.89
CA LEU A 507 11.59 -3.01 17.12
C LEU A 507 10.78 -4.27 17.37
N GLU A 508 10.18 -4.36 18.55
CA GLU A 508 9.19 -5.37 18.90
C GLU A 508 7.77 -4.78 18.86
N PRO A 509 6.73 -5.61 18.75
CA PRO A 509 5.36 -5.12 18.81
C PRO A 509 5.12 -4.38 20.13
N PHE A 510 4.66 -3.13 20.07
CA PHE A 510 4.23 -2.41 21.28
C PHE A 510 2.81 -2.80 21.69
N ARG A 511 2.05 -3.39 20.76
CA ARG A 511 0.69 -3.88 20.96
C ARG A 511 0.44 -5.10 20.08
N THR A 512 -0.29 -6.07 20.64
CA THR A 512 -0.82 -7.22 19.91
C THR A 512 -2.30 -7.35 20.19
N THR A 513 -3.10 -7.47 19.13
CA THR A 513 -4.55 -7.70 19.21
C THR A 513 -4.85 -9.05 18.59
N GLU A 514 -5.50 -9.94 19.36
CA GLU A 514 -6.00 -11.22 18.88
C GLU A 514 -7.51 -11.13 18.67
N LEU A 515 -7.96 -11.46 17.46
CA LEU A 515 -9.37 -11.62 17.14
C LEU A 515 -9.63 -13.11 16.91
N LYS A 516 -10.50 -13.70 17.72
CA LYS A 516 -10.88 -15.12 17.66
C LYS A 516 -12.36 -15.21 17.31
N ARG A 517 -12.72 -16.22 16.51
CA ARG A 517 -14.14 -16.52 16.31
C ARG A 517 -14.74 -16.97 17.65
N ALA A 518 -15.97 -16.55 17.90
CA ALA A 518 -16.73 -16.91 19.09
C ALA A 518 -17.07 -18.41 19.10
#